data_AF-A0A0V1LCD8-F1
#
_entry.id   AF-A0A0V1LCD8-F1
#
_cell.length_a   1.000
_cell.length_b   1.000
_cell.length_c   1.000
_cell.angle_alpha   90.00
_cell.angle_beta   90.00
_cell.angle_gamma   90.00
#
_symmetry.space_group_name_H-M   'P 1'
#
loop_
_entity.id
_entity.type
_entity.pdbx_description
1 polymer ?
#
loop_
_entity_poly.entity_id
_entity_poly.type
_entity_poly.pdbx_seq_one_letter_code
_entity_poly.pdbx_strand_id
1 'polypeptide(L)'
;MITRTQLDVNSSRTITPVLHSRFESDQIQISPPKVKRFVKTTANKPKLLKTTDNRINPSIRELKKKKAASKNDNPEVRELPRKSAALFLQYNEHLGPPYHVILDTNFINFSIKNKLDIVKSMTDCLYAKCVPYITDCVLGELEKMGTKFKLALRVIKDPRFERLVCLHKGTYADDCIVQRVTEAKCYIVATCDKDLKRRIRKIPGVPIMYITNHRYSIERLPDAYGAPKN
;
A
#
# COMPACT_ATOMS: atom_id res chain seq x y z
N MET A 1 -19.15 46.11 34.80
CA MET A 1 -20.27 47.05 34.58
C MET A 1 -20.78 46.82 33.15
N ILE A 2 -21.92 46.13 33.00
CA ILE A 2 -23.26 46.70 32.69
C ILE A 2 -23.46 46.82 31.16
N THR A 3 -24.09 45.80 30.54
CA THR A 3 -25.39 45.78 29.79
C THR A 3 -25.30 46.24 28.34
N ARG A 4 -25.55 45.40 27.31
CA ARG A 4 -26.83 44.84 26.78
C ARG A 4 -27.79 45.92 26.26
N THR A 5 -28.11 45.88 24.96
CA THR A 5 -29.40 46.16 24.23
C THR A 5 -29.11 46.71 22.82
N GLN A 6 -29.48 46.05 21.72
CA GLN A 6 -30.80 45.82 21.10
C GLN A 6 -31.37 47.00 20.28
N LEU A 7 -31.79 46.62 19.06
CA LEU A 7 -33.02 46.97 18.34
C LEU A 7 -33.09 48.23 17.48
N ASP A 8 -33.76 47.97 16.35
CA ASP A 8 -34.27 48.84 15.30
C ASP A 8 -35.00 50.09 15.81
N VAL A 9 -35.30 51.01 14.87
CA VAL A 9 -36.56 51.75 14.72
C VAL A 9 -36.27 53.16 14.18
N ASN A 10 -36.75 53.45 12.96
CA ASN A 10 -37.50 54.66 12.58
C ASN A 10 -37.63 54.71 11.04
N SER A 11 -38.80 54.63 10.40
CA SER A 11 -40.01 55.46 10.54
C SER A 11 -39.65 56.95 10.32
N SER A 12 -40.22 57.75 9.42
CA SER A 12 -41.59 57.81 8.93
C SER A 12 -41.66 58.75 7.71
N ARG A 13 -42.61 58.45 6.81
CA ARG A 13 -43.61 59.34 6.15
C ARG A 13 -43.34 60.85 5.95
N THR A 14 -43.56 61.30 4.71
CA THR A 14 -44.48 62.39 4.25
C THR A 14 -44.52 62.36 2.70
N ILE A 15 -45.54 61.85 1.99
CA ILE A 15 -46.85 62.42 1.57
C ILE A 15 -46.78 63.54 0.49
N THR A 16 -46.91 63.10 -0.79
CA THR A 16 -47.70 63.65 -1.95
C THR A 16 -47.32 64.99 -2.61
N PRO A 17 -47.83 65.41 -3.80
CA PRO A 17 -48.91 64.86 -4.67
C PRO A 17 -48.62 64.81 -6.21
N VAL A 18 -49.22 63.87 -6.98
CA VAL A 18 -50.37 63.99 -7.92
C VAL A 18 -50.04 64.53 -9.33
N LEU A 19 -50.24 63.72 -10.39
CA LEU A 19 -51.30 63.87 -11.43
C LEU A 19 -51.16 62.79 -12.56
N HIS A 20 -52.31 62.28 -12.99
CA HIS A 20 -52.73 61.58 -14.24
C HIS A 20 -51.74 61.40 -15.41
N SER A 21 -51.80 60.40 -16.31
CA SER A 21 -52.82 59.39 -16.69
C SER A 21 -52.28 58.55 -17.87
N ARG A 22 -52.75 57.29 -17.99
CA ARG A 22 -53.02 56.49 -19.22
C ARG A 22 -51.91 56.34 -20.29
N PHE A 23 -51.47 55.10 -20.56
CA PHE A 23 -51.72 54.32 -21.79
C PHE A 23 -50.92 53.01 -21.79
N GLU A 24 -51.55 51.93 -22.25
CA GLU A 24 -51.01 50.57 -22.37
C GLU A 24 -49.97 50.40 -23.48
N SER A 25 -49.29 49.24 -23.42
CA SER A 25 -48.85 48.36 -24.52
C SER A 25 -47.33 48.15 -24.75
N ASP A 26 -46.95 46.90 -24.48
CA ASP A 26 -45.99 46.04 -25.18
C ASP A 26 -44.48 46.33 -25.11
N GLN A 27 -43.83 45.73 -24.10
CA GLN A 27 -42.41 45.40 -24.18
C GLN A 27 -42.20 44.09 -24.97
N ILE A 28 -41.54 44.24 -26.12
CA ILE A 28 -41.08 43.17 -27.02
C ILE A 28 -40.02 42.32 -26.30
N GLN A 29 -40.31 41.04 -26.05
CA GLN A 29 -39.30 40.05 -25.65
C GLN A 29 -38.59 39.48 -26.88
N ILE A 30 -37.30 39.78 -27.03
CA ILE A 30 -36.44 39.16 -28.05
C ILE A 30 -35.93 37.82 -27.50
N SER A 31 -36.41 36.71 -28.04
CA SER A 31 -35.91 35.35 -27.73
C SER A 31 -34.54 35.09 -28.38
N PRO A 32 -33.62 34.34 -27.74
CA PRO A 32 -32.30 34.07 -28.31
C PRO A 32 -32.38 33.18 -29.56
N PRO A 33 -31.45 33.30 -30.52
CA PRO A 33 -31.49 32.51 -31.75
C PRO A 33 -31.21 31.03 -31.48
N LYS A 34 -32.02 30.15 -32.09
CA LYS A 34 -31.85 28.69 -32.02
C LYS A 34 -30.60 28.26 -32.79
N VAL A 35 -29.57 27.81 -32.09
CA VAL A 35 -28.40 27.15 -32.70
C VAL A 35 -28.82 25.80 -33.27
N LYS A 36 -28.71 25.62 -34.60
CA LYS A 36 -28.97 24.32 -35.24
C LYS A 36 -27.85 23.33 -34.85
N ARG A 37 -28.22 22.15 -34.33
CA ARG A 37 -27.27 21.06 -34.07
C ARG A 37 -26.63 20.64 -35.40
N PHE A 38 -25.31 20.77 -35.49
CA PHE A 38 -24.54 20.20 -36.61
C PHE A 38 -24.70 18.67 -36.61
N VAL A 39 -25.38 18.14 -37.62
CA VAL A 39 -25.49 16.70 -37.85
C VAL A 39 -24.18 16.25 -38.52
N LYS A 40 -23.49 15.27 -37.91
CA LYS A 40 -22.25 14.70 -38.46
C LYS A 40 -22.55 14.15 -39.87
N THR A 41 -21.74 14.52 -40.86
CA THR A 41 -21.86 14.17 -42.29
C THR A 41 -21.56 12.71 -42.62
N THR A 42 -21.30 11.86 -41.63
CA THR A 42 -21.13 10.43 -41.84
C THR A 42 -22.50 9.75 -41.86
N ALA A 43 -22.77 8.99 -42.92
CA ALA A 43 -24.02 8.27 -43.14
C ALA A 43 -24.55 7.62 -41.85
N ASN A 44 -25.77 8.00 -41.44
CA ASN A 44 -26.49 7.44 -40.30
C ASN A 44 -26.80 5.95 -40.57
N LYS A 45 -25.83 5.07 -40.36
CA LYS A 45 -26.02 3.62 -40.43
C LYS A 45 -26.72 3.12 -39.16
N PRO A 46 -27.67 2.18 -39.26
CA PRO A 46 -28.26 1.55 -38.08
C PRO A 46 -27.17 0.87 -37.24
N LYS A 47 -27.29 0.95 -35.92
CA LYS A 47 -26.33 0.32 -34.99
C LYS A 47 -26.49 -1.20 -35.04
N LEU A 48 -25.69 -1.86 -35.86
CA LEU A 48 -25.62 -3.32 -35.93
C LEU A 48 -24.76 -3.86 -34.78
N LEU A 49 -25.12 -5.03 -34.24
CA LEU A 49 -24.26 -5.73 -33.30
C LEU A 49 -22.97 -6.15 -33.99
N LYS A 50 -21.84 -5.92 -33.31
CA LYS A 50 -20.52 -6.32 -33.80
C LYS A 50 -20.33 -7.82 -33.57
N THR A 51 -19.60 -8.50 -34.45
CA THR A 51 -19.24 -9.92 -34.27
C THR A 51 -18.39 -10.18 -33.03
N THR A 52 -17.73 -9.15 -32.50
CA THR A 52 -16.97 -9.18 -31.25
C THR A 52 -17.82 -8.93 -30.00
N ASP A 53 -19.14 -8.76 -30.14
CA ASP A 53 -20.03 -8.59 -29.00
C ASP A 53 -20.02 -9.84 -28.11
N ASN A 54 -19.87 -9.63 -26.80
CA ASN A 54 -19.80 -10.68 -25.78
C ASN A 54 -21.04 -11.59 -25.76
N ARG A 55 -22.15 -11.16 -26.37
CA ARG A 55 -23.39 -11.95 -26.52
C ARG A 55 -23.34 -12.96 -27.65
N ILE A 56 -22.53 -12.71 -28.68
CA ILE A 56 -22.42 -13.53 -29.89
C ILE A 56 -21.24 -14.50 -29.78
N ASN A 57 -20.14 -14.07 -29.13
CA ASN A 57 -18.92 -14.86 -29.07
C ASN A 57 -19.13 -16.20 -28.31
N PRO A 58 -19.02 -17.35 -28.99
CA PRO A 58 -19.31 -18.66 -28.40
C PRO A 58 -18.35 -19.03 -27.27
N SER A 59 -17.09 -18.61 -27.34
CA SER A 59 -16.09 -18.87 -26.31
C SER A 59 -16.46 -18.27 -24.95
N ILE A 60 -16.99 -17.04 -24.94
CA ILE A 60 -17.41 -16.33 -23.72
C ILE A 60 -18.68 -16.98 -23.14
N ARG A 61 -19.60 -17.44 -24.00
CA ARG A 61 -20.83 -18.12 -23.59
C ARG A 61 -20.55 -19.48 -22.96
N GLU A 62 -19.63 -20.25 -23.53
CA GLU A 62 -19.17 -21.53 -22.97
C GLU A 62 -18.44 -21.33 -21.65
N LEU A 63 -17.58 -20.31 -21.53
CA LEU A 63 -16.92 -19.96 -20.27
C LEU A 63 -17.94 -19.59 -19.18
N LYS A 64 -19.00 -18.84 -19.52
CA LYS A 64 -20.08 -18.54 -18.55
C LYS A 64 -20.87 -19.78 -18.15
N LYS A 65 -21.20 -20.68 -19.11
CA LYS A 65 -21.94 -21.91 -18.84
C LYS A 65 -21.13 -22.88 -17.98
N LYS A 66 -19.82 -23.02 -18.25
CA LYS A 66 -18.87 -23.79 -17.44
C LYS A 66 -18.73 -23.21 -16.03
N LYS A 67 -18.59 -21.88 -15.90
CA LYS A 67 -18.54 -21.19 -14.59
C LYS A 67 -19.82 -21.33 -13.78
N ALA A 68 -20.99 -21.33 -14.44
CA ALA A 68 -22.27 -21.51 -13.77
C ALA A 68 -22.49 -22.97 -13.31
N ALA A 69 -22.09 -23.94 -14.13
CA ALA A 69 -22.13 -25.36 -13.78
C ALA A 69 -21.17 -25.69 -12.61
N SER A 70 -19.92 -25.22 -12.67
CA SER A 70 -18.93 -25.46 -11.61
C SER A 70 -19.27 -24.81 -10.28
N LYS A 71 -20.19 -23.83 -10.25
CA LYS A 71 -20.59 -23.10 -9.03
C LYS A 71 -21.60 -23.89 -8.18
N ASN A 72 -22.30 -24.85 -8.77
CA ASN A 72 -23.28 -25.67 -8.06
C ASN A 72 -22.65 -26.91 -7.40
N ASP A 73 -21.55 -27.44 -7.95
CA ASP A 73 -20.93 -28.69 -7.48
C ASP A 73 -19.88 -28.49 -6.37
N ASN A 74 -19.37 -27.27 -6.20
CA ASN A 74 -18.42 -26.91 -5.14
C ASN A 74 -18.98 -25.72 -4.34
N PRO A 75 -19.33 -25.89 -3.05
CA PRO A 75 -19.65 -24.73 -2.22
C PRO A 75 -18.44 -23.78 -2.22
N GLU A 76 -18.68 -22.49 -2.39
CA GLU A 76 -17.64 -21.45 -2.39
C GLU A 76 -17.06 -21.34 -0.97
N VAL A 77 -16.06 -22.18 -0.65
CA VAL A 77 -15.42 -22.23 0.66
C VAL A 77 -14.70 -20.90 0.90
N ARG A 78 -15.25 -20.09 1.81
CA ARG A 78 -14.63 -18.83 2.23
C ARG A 78 -13.54 -19.13 3.26
N GLU A 79 -12.31 -19.32 2.80
CA GLU A 79 -11.16 -19.45 3.69
C GLU A 79 -10.89 -18.12 4.41
N LEU A 80 -11.19 -18.06 5.70
CA LEU A 80 -10.79 -16.96 6.56
C LEU A 80 -9.41 -17.27 7.15
N PRO A 81 -8.45 -16.34 7.07
CA PRO A 81 -7.15 -16.55 7.68
C PRO A 81 -7.30 -16.66 9.20
N ARG A 82 -6.91 -17.80 9.77
CA ARG A 82 -6.85 -17.99 11.22
C ARG A 82 -5.75 -17.11 11.79
N LYS A 83 -6.03 -16.41 12.89
CA LYS A 83 -4.99 -15.66 13.61
C LYS A 83 -4.00 -16.66 14.23
N SER A 84 -2.72 -16.39 14.08
CA SER A 84 -1.64 -17.24 14.62
C SER A 84 -1.70 -17.28 16.15
N ALA A 85 -1.55 -18.47 16.74
CA ALA A 85 -1.53 -18.67 18.20
C ALA A 85 -0.41 -17.89 18.91
N ALA A 86 0.69 -17.62 18.19
CA ALA A 86 1.84 -16.85 18.70
C ALA A 86 1.55 -15.38 19.05
N LEU A 87 0.40 -14.85 18.61
CA LEU A 87 0.04 -13.45 18.86
C LEU A 87 -0.91 -13.33 20.05
N PHE A 88 -0.41 -12.77 21.15
CA PHE A 88 -1.29 -12.19 22.17
C PHE A 88 -1.66 -10.77 21.71
N LEU A 89 -2.83 -10.65 21.06
CA LEU A 89 -3.29 -9.45 20.37
C LEU A 89 -2.35 -9.00 19.23
N GLN A 90 -1.36 -8.16 19.56
CA GLN A 90 -0.33 -7.64 18.66
C GLN A 90 1.09 -7.99 19.11
N TYR A 91 1.26 -8.47 20.35
CA TYR A 91 2.53 -8.90 20.90
C TYR A 91 2.82 -10.33 20.44
N ASN A 92 4.08 -10.60 20.11
CA ASN A 92 4.51 -11.90 19.60
C ASN A 92 5.46 -12.55 20.61
N GLU A 93 4.94 -13.52 21.35
CA GLU A 93 5.66 -14.19 22.43
C GLU A 93 6.73 -15.17 21.92
N HIS A 94 6.70 -15.51 20.62
CA HIS A 94 7.64 -16.47 20.03
C HIS A 94 8.96 -15.83 19.58
N LEU A 95 9.10 -14.51 19.73
CA LEU A 95 10.34 -13.81 19.42
C LEU A 95 11.26 -13.83 20.64
N GLY A 96 12.03 -14.91 20.77
CA GLY A 96 13.08 -15.06 21.78
C GLY A 96 14.48 -15.17 21.16
N PRO A 97 15.55 -14.97 21.96
CA PRO A 97 16.90 -15.34 21.55
C PRO A 97 16.99 -16.86 21.28
N PRO A 98 17.64 -17.32 20.20
CA PRO A 98 18.31 -16.52 19.16
C PRO A 98 17.34 -15.84 18.19
N TYR A 99 17.56 -14.55 17.93
CA TYR A 99 16.72 -13.81 16.99
C TYR A 99 17.04 -14.18 15.54
N HIS A 100 16.01 -14.55 14.79
CA HIS A 100 16.11 -14.85 13.37
C HIS A 100 15.81 -13.59 12.55
N VAL A 101 16.80 -13.10 11.80
CA VAL A 101 16.69 -11.81 11.08
C VAL A 101 16.78 -12.03 9.57
N ILE A 102 15.71 -11.77 8.82
CA ILE A 102 15.73 -11.83 7.36
C ILE A 102 16.33 -10.54 6.80
N LEU A 103 17.33 -10.68 5.93
CA LEU A 103 18.02 -9.59 5.27
C LEU A 103 17.46 -9.26 3.89
N ASP A 104 17.29 -7.96 3.64
CA ASP A 104 16.96 -7.38 2.34
C ASP A 104 18.24 -6.89 1.60
N THR A 105 18.21 -6.84 0.27
CA THR A 105 19.35 -6.41 -0.57
C THR A 105 19.80 -5.00 -0.23
N ASN A 106 18.83 -4.08 -0.09
CA ASN A 106 19.08 -2.69 0.24
C ASN A 106 19.77 -2.54 1.60
N PHE A 107 19.34 -3.32 2.60
CA PHE A 107 19.92 -3.26 3.94
C PHE A 107 21.40 -3.66 3.94
N ILE A 108 21.76 -4.72 3.23
CA ILE A 108 23.14 -5.18 3.09
C ILE A 108 23.99 -4.08 2.43
N ASN A 109 23.45 -3.46 1.38
CA ASN A 109 24.13 -2.38 0.66
C ASN A 109 24.36 -1.15 1.53
N PHE A 110 23.36 -0.75 2.33
CA PHE A 110 23.53 0.36 3.27
C PHE A 110 24.47 0.02 4.43
N SER A 111 24.51 -1.24 4.89
CA SER A 111 25.43 -1.68 5.93
C SER A 111 26.88 -1.54 5.46
N ILE A 112 27.18 -1.99 4.25
CA ILE A 112 28.51 -1.89 3.65
C ILE A 112 28.91 -0.43 3.42
N LYS A 113 27.99 0.41 2.89
CA LYS A 113 28.24 1.84 2.71
C LYS A 113 28.58 2.55 4.03
N ASN A 114 27.92 2.17 5.12
CA ASN A 114 28.16 2.71 6.45
C ASN A 114 29.30 2.02 7.21
N LYS A 115 30.00 1.06 6.59
CA LYS A 115 31.09 0.28 7.19
C LYS A 115 30.67 -0.45 8.47
N LEU A 116 29.44 -0.94 8.51
CA LEU A 116 28.89 -1.70 9.63
C LEU A 116 29.04 -3.19 9.38
N ASP A 117 29.59 -3.90 10.36
CA ASP A 117 29.56 -5.36 10.39
C ASP A 117 28.16 -5.83 10.80
N ILE A 118 27.52 -6.61 9.94
CA ILE A 118 26.10 -6.96 10.03
C ILE A 118 25.79 -7.75 11.31
N VAL A 119 26.56 -8.81 11.58
CA VAL A 119 26.31 -9.70 12.73
C VAL A 119 26.58 -8.99 14.05
N LYS A 120 27.69 -8.25 14.11
CA LYS A 120 28.07 -7.48 15.29
C LYS A 120 27.06 -6.37 15.57
N SER A 121 26.71 -5.58 14.56
CA SER A 121 25.77 -4.45 14.71
C SER A 121 24.35 -4.93 15.07
N MET A 122 23.93 -6.11 14.61
CA MET A 122 22.68 -6.75 15.06
C MET A 122 22.72 -7.12 16.54
N THR A 123 23.82 -7.76 16.95
CA THR A 123 24.02 -8.18 18.35
C THR A 123 24.06 -6.97 19.29
N ASP A 124 24.73 -5.89 18.88
CA ASP A 124 24.80 -4.63 19.63
C ASP A 124 23.44 -3.91 19.71
N CYS A 125 22.54 -4.13 18.75
CA CYS A 125 21.20 -3.53 18.72
C CYS A 125 20.19 -4.31 19.57
N LEU A 126 20.22 -5.63 19.48
CA LEU A 126 19.27 -6.53 20.14
C LEU A 126 19.75 -7.03 21.50
N TYR A 127 21.02 -6.81 21.86
CA TYR A 127 21.68 -7.30 23.07
C TYR A 127 21.55 -8.82 23.27
N ALA A 128 21.41 -9.57 22.18
CA ALA A 128 21.19 -11.00 22.17
C ALA A 128 21.80 -11.65 20.93
N LYS A 129 21.93 -12.98 20.96
CA LYS A 129 22.43 -13.75 19.80
C LYS A 129 21.47 -13.60 18.62
N CYS A 130 22.00 -13.21 17.47
CA CYS A 130 21.26 -13.02 16.23
C CYS A 130 21.78 -13.95 15.14
N VAL A 131 20.86 -14.56 14.39
CA VAL A 131 21.16 -15.39 13.22
C VAL A 131 20.61 -14.68 11.98
N PRO A 132 21.48 -14.15 11.11
CA PRO A 132 21.04 -13.51 9.89
C PRO A 132 20.69 -14.55 8.81
N TYR A 133 19.53 -14.37 8.21
CA TYR A 133 19.00 -15.20 7.13
C TYR A 133 18.97 -14.46 5.81
N ILE A 134 19.33 -15.17 4.76
CA ILE A 134 19.30 -14.66 3.38
C ILE A 134 18.43 -15.58 2.55
N THR A 135 17.45 -15.01 1.86
CA THR A 135 16.59 -15.75 0.95
C THR A 135 17.25 -15.91 -0.42
N ASP A 136 16.91 -16.98 -1.12
CA ASP A 136 17.42 -17.22 -2.48
C ASP A 136 17.13 -16.07 -3.44
N CYS A 137 16.01 -15.37 -3.28
CA CYS A 137 15.62 -14.24 -4.13
C CYS A 137 16.54 -13.05 -3.92
N VAL A 138 16.85 -12.73 -2.66
CA VAL A 138 17.77 -11.64 -2.29
C VAL A 138 19.16 -11.94 -2.81
N LEU A 139 19.61 -13.20 -2.71
CA LEU A 139 20.87 -13.63 -3.30
C LEU A 139 20.86 -13.46 -4.83
N GLY A 140 19.78 -13.90 -5.50
CA GLY A 140 19.63 -13.76 -6.95
C GLY A 140 19.52 -12.30 -7.42
N GLU A 141 18.94 -11.40 -6.63
CA GLU A 141 18.95 -9.96 -6.90
C GLU A 141 20.36 -9.39 -6.82
N LEU A 142 21.14 -9.75 -5.80
CA LEU A 142 22.53 -9.28 -5.66
C LEU A 142 23.44 -9.78 -6.77
N GLU A 143 23.24 -11.01 -7.25
CA GLU A 143 23.95 -11.55 -8.41
C GLU A 143 23.62 -10.77 -9.69
N LYS A 144 22.35 -10.41 -9.90
CA LYS A 144 21.91 -9.59 -11.05
C LYS A 144 22.52 -8.19 -11.06
N MET A 145 22.73 -7.59 -9.88
CA MET A 145 23.30 -6.24 -9.79
C MET A 145 24.81 -6.18 -10.10
N GLY A 146 25.46 -7.34 -10.29
CA GLY A 146 26.78 -7.45 -10.93
C GLY A 146 27.95 -6.86 -10.13
N THR A 147 28.85 -6.16 -10.82
CA THR A 147 30.17 -5.77 -10.28
C THR A 147 30.11 -4.82 -9.09
N LYS A 148 29.05 -4.01 -8.99
CA LYS A 148 28.85 -3.03 -7.91
C LYS A 148 28.68 -3.69 -6.54
N PHE A 149 28.21 -4.94 -6.50
CA PHE A 149 27.84 -5.66 -5.27
C PHE A 149 28.74 -6.87 -4.98
N LYS A 150 29.91 -6.95 -5.61
CA LYS A 150 30.91 -8.00 -5.32
C LYS A 150 31.27 -8.10 -3.84
N LEU A 151 31.36 -6.97 -3.15
CA LEU A 151 31.65 -6.95 -1.72
C LEU A 151 30.48 -7.53 -0.91
N ALA A 152 29.24 -7.20 -1.26
CA ALA A 152 28.05 -7.76 -0.63
C ALA A 152 27.98 -9.27 -0.81
N LEU A 153 28.23 -9.78 -2.02
CA LEU A 153 28.29 -11.21 -2.30
C LEU A 153 29.37 -11.93 -1.49
N ARG A 154 30.50 -11.28 -1.18
CA ARG A 154 31.54 -11.86 -0.32
C ARG A 154 31.11 -11.92 1.14
N VAL A 155 30.49 -10.85 1.65
CA VAL A 155 29.97 -10.80 3.03
C VAL A 155 28.91 -11.88 3.25
N ILE A 156 28.01 -12.05 2.30
CA ILE A 156 26.90 -13.03 2.37
C ILE A 156 27.37 -14.49 2.38
N LYS A 157 28.52 -14.77 1.76
CA LYS A 157 29.10 -16.12 1.73
C LYS A 157 29.80 -16.50 3.03
N ASP A 158 29.86 -15.61 4.02
CA ASP A 158 30.38 -15.94 5.35
C ASP A 158 29.47 -17.02 6.00
N PRO A 159 30.03 -18.09 6.61
CA PRO A 159 29.26 -19.15 7.27
C PRO A 159 28.34 -18.67 8.40
N ARG A 160 28.49 -17.43 8.89
CA ARG A 160 27.58 -16.84 9.87
C ARG A 160 26.17 -16.58 9.32
N PHE A 161 25.99 -16.53 8.00
CA PHE A 161 24.70 -16.33 7.36
C PHE A 161 24.04 -17.66 7.03
N GLU A 162 22.79 -17.82 7.45
CA GLU A 162 21.98 -18.98 7.12
C GLU A 162 21.17 -18.71 5.85
N ARG A 163 21.16 -19.68 4.94
CA ARG A 163 20.44 -19.58 3.66
C ARG A 163 19.03 -20.16 3.81
N LEU A 164 18.03 -19.38 3.46
CA LEU A 164 16.64 -19.83 3.40
C LEU A 164 16.21 -20.13 1.97
N VAL A 165 15.85 -21.39 1.73
CA VAL A 165 15.39 -21.84 0.41
C VAL A 165 14.01 -21.25 0.09
N CYS A 166 13.83 -20.75 -1.13
CA CYS A 166 12.56 -20.20 -1.59
C CYS A 166 11.80 -21.17 -2.50
N LEU A 167 10.50 -21.34 -2.24
CA LEU A 167 9.61 -22.26 -2.98
C LEU A 167 8.77 -21.55 -4.04
N HIS A 168 9.38 -20.66 -4.82
CA HIS A 168 8.66 -19.91 -5.85
C HIS A 168 9.55 -19.68 -7.08
N LYS A 169 8.92 -19.57 -8.26
CA LYS A 169 9.63 -19.32 -9.50
C LYS A 169 9.75 -17.81 -9.73
N GLY A 170 10.96 -17.27 -9.60
CA GLY A 170 11.33 -15.94 -10.10
C GLY A 170 10.44 -14.78 -9.64
N THR A 171 10.09 -14.70 -8.35
CA THR A 171 9.35 -13.57 -7.79
C THR A 171 10.29 -12.45 -7.35
N TYR A 172 9.73 -11.26 -7.13
CA TYR A 172 10.42 -10.15 -6.46
C TYR A 172 10.78 -10.54 -5.02
N ALA A 173 11.96 -10.13 -4.53
CA ALA A 173 12.40 -10.48 -3.17
C ALA A 173 11.47 -9.93 -2.11
N ASP A 174 10.94 -8.71 -2.30
CA ASP A 174 10.00 -8.09 -1.39
C ASP A 174 8.76 -8.96 -1.11
N ASP A 175 8.16 -9.50 -2.18
CA ASP A 175 6.93 -10.30 -2.08
C ASP A 175 7.22 -11.63 -1.39
N CYS A 176 8.41 -12.21 -1.64
CA CYS A 176 8.89 -13.38 -0.92
C CYS A 176 9.00 -13.11 0.58
N ILE A 177 9.63 -12.01 0.97
CA ILE A 177 9.81 -11.64 2.38
C ILE A 177 8.45 -11.42 3.04
N VAL A 178 7.55 -10.67 2.41
CA VAL A 178 6.21 -10.39 2.93
C VAL A 178 5.42 -11.69 3.10
N GLN A 179 5.43 -12.58 2.11
CA GLN A 179 4.74 -13.87 2.20
C GLN A 179 5.29 -14.72 3.36
N ARG A 180 6.62 -14.87 3.43
CA ARG A 180 7.29 -15.69 4.45
C ARG A 180 7.00 -15.21 5.86
N VAL A 181 7.02 -13.91 6.07
CA VAL A 181 6.76 -13.26 7.36
C VAL A 181 5.27 -13.30 7.72
N THR A 182 4.39 -13.33 6.72
CA THR A 182 2.94 -13.50 6.93
C THR A 182 2.61 -14.91 7.39
N GLU A 183 3.24 -15.92 6.79
CA GLU A 183 3.10 -17.33 7.15
C GLU A 183 3.72 -17.63 8.51
N ALA A 184 4.98 -17.23 8.71
CA ALA A 184 5.75 -17.47 9.91
C ALA A 184 6.19 -16.14 10.54
N LYS A 185 5.60 -15.81 11.69
CA LYS A 185 5.86 -14.55 12.40
C LYS A 185 7.10 -14.63 13.31
N CYS A 186 8.00 -15.59 13.12
CA CYS A 186 9.19 -15.77 13.95
C CYS A 186 10.43 -14.99 13.45
N TYR A 187 10.24 -14.02 12.55
CA TYR A 187 11.34 -13.29 11.91
C TYR A 187 11.29 -11.80 12.22
N ILE A 188 12.48 -11.22 12.39
CA ILE A 188 12.71 -9.78 12.30
C ILE A 188 13.10 -9.47 10.87
N VAL A 189 12.56 -8.41 10.28
CA VAL A 189 12.93 -8.01 8.91
C VAL A 189 13.88 -6.83 8.95
N ALA A 190 15.07 -7.00 8.37
CA ALA A 190 16.06 -5.95 8.22
C ALA A 190 15.93 -5.29 6.84
N THR A 191 15.31 -4.12 6.78
CA THR A 191 15.13 -3.37 5.53
C THR A 191 15.25 -1.86 5.75
N CYS A 192 15.78 -1.17 4.75
CA CYS A 192 15.79 0.29 4.68
C CYS A 192 14.75 0.85 3.70
N ASP A 193 14.06 0.00 2.94
CA ASP A 193 13.10 0.45 1.94
C ASP A 193 11.80 0.98 2.58
N LYS A 194 11.27 2.08 2.04
CA LYS A 194 10.07 2.73 2.57
C LYS A 194 8.81 1.92 2.26
N ASP A 195 8.73 1.32 1.08
CA ASP A 195 7.52 0.62 0.64
C ASP A 195 7.43 -0.79 1.23
N LEU A 196 8.55 -1.51 1.34
CA LEU A 196 8.60 -2.76 2.10
C LEU A 196 8.26 -2.55 3.58
N LYS A 197 8.80 -1.50 4.23
CA LYS A 197 8.40 -1.15 5.61
C LYS A 197 6.90 -0.89 5.74
N ARG A 198 6.30 -0.12 4.81
CA ARG A 198 4.85 0.13 4.82
C ARG A 198 4.03 -1.16 4.71
N ARG A 199 4.47 -2.14 3.91
CA ARG A 199 3.81 -3.44 3.79
C ARG A 199 3.93 -4.25 5.08
N ILE A 200 5.14 -4.37 5.63
CA ILE A 200 5.39 -5.14 6.87
C ILE A 200 4.67 -4.52 8.06
N ARG A 201 4.54 -3.19 8.12
CA ARG A 201 3.78 -2.50 9.18
C ARG A 201 2.29 -2.87 9.23
N LYS A 202 1.73 -3.43 8.17
CA LYS A 202 0.34 -3.94 8.17
C LYS A 202 0.23 -5.30 8.87
N ILE A 203 1.34 -6.04 8.97
CA ILE A 203 1.41 -7.34 9.62
C ILE A 203 1.73 -7.12 11.11
N PRO A 204 0.84 -7.49 12.04
CA PRO A 204 1.11 -7.35 13.46
C PRO A 204 2.13 -8.40 13.95
N GLY A 205 2.94 -8.02 14.94
CA GLY A 205 3.92 -8.90 15.59
C GLY A 205 5.23 -9.13 14.84
N VAL A 206 5.51 -8.35 13.80
CA VAL A 206 6.76 -8.42 13.02
C VAL A 206 7.60 -7.17 13.30
N PRO A 207 8.77 -7.30 13.94
CA PRO A 207 9.69 -6.20 14.14
C PRO A 207 10.44 -5.83 12.86
N ILE A 208 10.78 -4.56 12.74
CA ILE A 208 11.50 -4.01 11.58
C ILE A 208 12.81 -3.42 12.06
N MET A 209 13.93 -3.94 11.59
CA MET A 209 15.25 -3.37 11.83
C MET A 209 15.69 -2.51 10.64
N TYR A 210 16.25 -1.34 10.91
CA TYR A 210 16.74 -0.41 9.91
C TYR A 210 18.00 0.32 10.39
N ILE A 211 18.66 1.03 9.47
CA ILE A 211 19.89 1.78 9.76
C ILE A 211 19.57 3.25 9.93
N THR A 212 19.99 3.84 11.04
CA THR A 212 19.94 5.29 11.32
C THR A 212 21.18 5.73 12.08
N ASN A 213 21.75 6.89 11.72
CA ASN A 213 22.91 7.48 12.40
C ASN A 213 24.09 6.49 12.57
N HIS A 214 24.43 5.74 11.51
CA HIS A 214 25.48 4.70 11.54
C HIS A 214 25.27 3.61 12.61
N ARG A 215 24.03 3.39 13.07
CA ARG A 215 23.66 2.32 13.99
C ARG A 215 22.42 1.59 13.49
N TYR A 216 22.24 0.37 13.96
CA TYR A 216 20.98 -0.34 13.75
C TYR A 216 19.98 0.10 14.80
N SER A 217 18.74 0.28 14.39
CA SER A 217 17.61 0.62 15.24
C SER A 217 16.45 -0.30 14.88
N ILE A 218 15.61 -0.58 15.86
CA ILE A 218 14.48 -1.50 15.69
C ILE A 218 13.15 -0.81 16.02
N GLU A 219 12.16 -1.08 15.18
CA GLU A 219 10.77 -0.68 15.36
C GLU A 219 9.96 -1.90 15.83
N ARG A 220 8.98 -1.68 16.71
CA ARG A 220 7.95 -2.68 17.09
C ARG A 220 8.48 -3.93 17.80
N LEU A 221 9.67 -3.90 18.36
CA LEU A 221 10.12 -4.90 19.32
C LEU A 221 9.85 -4.35 20.74
N PRO A 222 8.86 -4.89 21.47
CA PRO A 222 8.45 -4.38 22.79
C PRO A 222 9.55 -4.43 23.85
N ASP A 223 10.48 -5.38 23.74
CA ASP A 223 11.60 -5.56 24.69
C ASP A 223 12.88 -4.83 24.28
N ALA A 224 12.85 -4.04 23.19
CA ALA A 224 14.04 -3.38 22.68
C ALA A 224 14.22 -1.96 23.21
N TYR A 225 15.29 -1.78 23.99
CA TYR A 225 15.72 -0.50 24.56
C TYR A 225 16.40 0.45 23.55
N GLY A 226 16.58 0.05 22.29
CA GLY A 226 17.43 0.73 21.31
C GLY A 226 16.73 1.68 20.32
N ALA A 227 15.42 1.88 20.42
CA ALA A 227 14.72 2.82 19.53
C ALA A 227 14.98 4.27 19.97
N PRO A 228 15.49 5.16 19.08
CA PRO A 228 15.51 6.58 19.37
C PRO A 228 14.07 7.05 19.58
N LYS A 229 13.74 7.47 20.81
CA LYS A 229 12.50 8.17 21.11
C LYS A 229 12.63 9.56 20.46
N ASN A 230 11.95 9.74 19.33
CA ASN A 230 11.61 11.09 18.86
C ASN A 230 10.38 11.57 19.62
#